data_AF-A0A7X4W0C8-F1
#
_entry.id   AF-A0A7X4W0C8-F1
#
_cell.length_a   1.000
_cell.length_b   1.000
_cell.length_c   1.000
_cell.angle_alpha   90.00
_cell.angle_beta   90.00
_cell.angle_gamma   90.00
#
_symmetry.space_group_name_H-M   'P 1'
#
loop_
_entity.id
_entity.type
_entity.pdbx_description
1 polymer ?
#
loop_
_entity_poly.entity_id
_entity_poly.type
_entity_poly.pdbx_seq_one_letter_code
_entity_poly.pdbx_strand_id
1 'polypeptide(L)'
;MTEGAAVNVEVEPEFRPEESAPEEERYVFSYTVTVHNASRHSIQLMARHWTITQGSGKVQDVRGKGVVGQQPVIAPGQHFRYTSRAILDGPVGVMQGEYTCVDTATQRPFEVPIAPFRLAGPNQVH
;
A
#
# COMPACT_ATOMS: atom_id res chain seq x y z
N MET A 1 11.51 -12.39 -18.83
CA MET A 1 10.84 -12.66 -17.56
C MET A 1 10.81 -11.35 -16.80
N THR A 2 9.62 -10.83 -16.50
CA THR A 2 9.40 -9.51 -15.89
C THR A 2 9.79 -9.55 -14.41
N GLU A 3 10.79 -8.77 -13.99
CA GLU A 3 11.30 -8.75 -12.59
C GLU A 3 10.22 -8.38 -11.56
N GLY A 4 9.21 -7.59 -11.94
CA GLY A 4 8.07 -7.27 -11.08
C GLY A 4 7.24 -8.47 -10.63
N ALA A 5 7.24 -9.59 -11.37
CA ALA A 5 6.48 -10.79 -11.00
C ALA A 5 7.08 -11.55 -9.79
N ALA A 6 8.32 -11.23 -9.40
CA ALA A 6 9.00 -11.85 -8.26
C ALA A 6 8.94 -10.99 -6.98
N VAL A 7 8.21 -9.88 -7.00
CA VAL A 7 7.99 -9.03 -5.82
C VAL A 7 6.50 -9.06 -5.49
N ASN A 8 6.16 -9.46 -4.27
CA ASN A 8 4.78 -9.53 -3.80
C ASN A 8 4.53 -8.47 -2.72
N VAL A 9 3.32 -7.93 -2.69
CA VAL A 9 2.86 -6.96 -1.70
C VAL A 9 1.64 -7.53 -0.99
N GLU A 10 1.78 -7.74 0.32
CA GLU A 10 0.68 -8.12 1.20
C GLU A 10 0.22 -6.90 1.99
N VAL A 11 -1.10 -6.73 2.14
CA VAL A 11 -1.68 -5.61 2.87
C VAL A 11 -2.71 -6.11 3.87
N GLU A 12 -2.56 -5.68 5.12
CA GLU A 12 -3.44 -5.99 6.24
C GLU A 12 -4.09 -4.70 6.74
N PRO A 13 -5.33 -4.40 6.31
CA PRO A 13 -6.07 -3.24 6.77
C PRO A 13 -6.75 -3.50 8.12
N GLU A 14 -6.86 -2.46 8.94
CA GLU A 14 -7.50 -2.50 10.25
C GLU A 14 -8.25 -1.18 10.50
N PHE A 15 -9.49 -1.26 10.96
CA PHE A 15 -10.25 -0.08 11.38
C PHE A 15 -9.82 0.39 12.77
N ARG A 16 -9.67 1.70 12.95
CA ARG A 16 -9.24 2.32 14.21
C ARG A 16 -10.41 3.07 14.84
N PRO A 17 -11.28 2.41 15.63
CA PRO A 17 -12.46 3.04 16.22
C PRO A 17 -12.10 4.22 17.12
N GLU A 18 -11.01 4.13 17.88
CA GLU A 18 -10.56 5.18 18.80
C GLU A 18 -9.98 6.43 18.12
N GLU A 19 -9.63 6.34 16.84
CA GLU A 19 -9.17 7.48 16.03
C GLU A 19 -10.26 8.01 15.09
N SER A 20 -11.43 7.34 15.05
CA SER A 20 -12.54 7.63 14.14
C SER A 20 -13.65 8.41 14.85
N ALA A 21 -14.36 9.24 14.09
CA ALA A 21 -15.55 9.98 14.52
C ALA A 21 -16.62 9.84 13.42
N PRO A 22 -17.44 8.77 13.45
CA PRO A 22 -18.46 8.53 12.43
C PRO A 22 -19.47 9.67 12.26
N GLU A 23 -19.79 10.38 13.34
CA GLU A 23 -20.65 11.57 13.37
C GLU A 23 -20.05 12.77 12.62
N GLU A 24 -18.74 12.77 12.37
CA GLU A 24 -18.02 13.78 11.58
C GLU A 24 -17.59 13.24 10.20
N GLU A 25 -18.15 12.11 9.75
CA GLU A 25 -17.77 11.43 8.50
C GLU A 25 -16.26 11.12 8.43
N ARG A 26 -15.63 10.86 9.58
CA ARG A 26 -14.19 10.63 9.68
C ARG A 26 -13.90 9.19 10.10
N TYR A 27 -13.49 8.37 9.15
CA TYR A 27 -13.17 6.96 9.37
C TYR A 27 -11.68 6.72 9.20
N VAL A 28 -10.99 6.33 10.26
CA VAL A 28 -9.55 6.10 10.27
C VAL A 28 -9.25 4.61 10.17
N PHE A 29 -8.39 4.27 9.22
CA PHE A 29 -7.88 2.93 9.02
C PHE A 29 -6.35 2.95 9.13
N SER A 30 -5.79 1.96 9.81
CA SER A 30 -4.40 1.59 9.61
C SER A 30 -4.32 0.53 8.51
N TYR A 31 -3.20 0.49 7.81
CA TYR A 31 -2.88 -0.63 6.94
C TYR A 31 -1.41 -0.96 7.09
N THR A 32 -1.12 -2.24 7.28
CA THR A 32 0.25 -2.72 7.34
C THR A 32 0.59 -3.40 6.03
N VAL A 33 1.64 -2.90 5.37
CA VAL A 33 2.12 -3.44 4.11
C VAL A 33 3.38 -4.25 4.36
N THR A 34 3.47 -5.43 3.75
CA THR A 34 4.69 -6.23 3.67
C THR A 34 5.08 -6.42 2.22
N VAL A 35 6.25 -5.91 1.84
CA VAL A 35 6.83 -6.07 0.50
C VAL A 35 7.86 -7.19 0.55
N HIS A 36 7.59 -8.28 -0.16
CA HIS A 36 8.43 -9.47 -0.22
C HIS A 36 9.24 -9.48 -1.50
N ASN A 37 10.57 -9.57 -1.39
CA ASN A 37 11.44 -9.73 -2.54
C ASN A 37 11.80 -11.21 -2.74
N ALA A 38 11.14 -11.88 -3.69
CA ALA A 38 11.49 -13.23 -4.13
C ALA A 38 12.36 -13.24 -5.40
N SER A 39 12.86 -12.08 -5.84
CA SER A 39 13.76 -11.96 -6.98
C SER A 39 15.20 -12.37 -6.60
N ARG A 40 16.09 -12.42 -7.60
CA ARG A 40 17.49 -12.81 -7.41
C ARG A 40 18.39 -11.68 -6.94
N HIS A 41 17.95 -10.42 -7.07
CA HIS A 41 18.74 -9.25 -6.72
C HIS A 41 18.03 -8.42 -5.65
N SER A 42 18.78 -7.53 -5.01
CA SER A 42 18.17 -6.53 -4.14
C SER A 42 17.36 -5.56 -5.00
N ILE A 43 16.21 -5.14 -4.46
CA ILE A 43 15.36 -4.11 -5.04
C ILE A 43 15.37 -2.89 -4.13
N GLN A 44 15.16 -1.70 -4.69
CA GLN A 44 14.97 -0.50 -3.89
C GLN A 44 13.64 0.18 -4.24
N LEU A 45 12.80 0.40 -3.23
CA LEU A 45 11.50 1.06 -3.39
C LEU A 45 11.71 2.57 -3.50
N MET A 46 11.40 3.13 -4.67
CA MET A 46 11.66 4.53 -5.01
C MET A 46 10.46 5.44 -4.76
N ALA A 47 9.27 4.99 -5.15
CA ALA A 47 8.05 5.78 -5.10
C ALA A 47 6.83 4.90 -4.92
N ARG A 48 5.72 5.54 -4.56
CA ARG A 48 4.40 4.93 -4.43
C ARG A 48 3.38 5.76 -5.19
N HIS A 49 2.42 5.08 -5.79
CA HIS A 49 1.17 5.66 -6.28
C HIS A 49 0.01 4.86 -5.70
N TRP A 50 -0.90 5.56 -5.03
CA TRP A 50 -2.15 5.02 -4.53
C TRP A 50 -3.32 5.67 -5.26
N THR A 51 -4.31 4.85 -5.59
CA THR A 51 -5.66 5.26 -5.97
C THR A 51 -6.61 4.80 -4.88
N ILE A 52 -7.29 5.75 -4.26
CA ILE A 52 -8.20 5.54 -3.13
C ILE A 52 -9.61 5.87 -3.59
N THR A 53 -10.48 4.85 -3.67
CA THR A 53 -11.90 5.01 -3.93
C THR A 53 -12.65 5.04 -2.61
N GLN A 54 -13.25 6.18 -2.32
CA GLN A 54 -14.07 6.43 -1.15
C GLN A 54 -15.42 5.71 -1.25
N GLY A 55 -16.12 5.54 -0.12
CA GLY A 55 -17.47 4.96 -0.11
C GLY A 55 -18.49 5.77 -0.89
N SER A 56 -18.26 7.09 -0.98
CA SER A 56 -19.04 8.03 -1.80
C SER A 56 -18.85 7.87 -3.32
N GLY A 57 -17.89 7.04 -3.75
CA GLY A 57 -17.46 6.92 -5.15
C GLY A 57 -16.42 7.96 -5.57
N LYS A 58 -16.06 8.91 -4.69
CA LYS A 58 -14.97 9.86 -4.94
C LYS A 58 -13.63 9.13 -5.04
N VAL A 59 -12.83 9.47 -6.04
CA VAL A 59 -11.50 8.89 -6.25
C VAL A 59 -10.42 9.92 -5.89
N GLN A 60 -9.37 9.48 -5.20
CA GLN A 60 -8.21 10.30 -4.86
C GLN A 60 -6.93 9.60 -5.30
N ASP A 61 -6.05 10.33 -5.97
CA ASP A 61 -4.72 9.86 -6.35
C ASP A 61 -3.66 10.47 -5.45
N VAL A 62 -2.86 9.61 -4.82
CA VAL A 62 -1.77 10.01 -3.92
C VAL A 62 -0.46 9.46 -4.46
N ARG A 63 0.47 10.36 -4.79
CA ARG A 63 1.82 10.00 -5.24
C ARG A 63 2.87 10.54 -4.29
N GLY A 64 3.95 9.81 -4.10
CA GLY A 64 5.04 10.28 -3.25
C GLY A 64 6.30 9.43 -3.38
N LYS A 65 7.44 10.04 -3.00
CA LYS A 65 8.71 9.33 -2.90
C LYS A 65 8.70 8.39 -1.70
N GLY A 66 9.25 7.20 -1.90
CA GLY A 66 9.41 6.17 -0.88
C GLY A 66 8.11 5.76 -0.20
N VAL A 67 8.26 5.18 0.97
CA VAL A 67 7.19 4.82 1.92
C VAL A 67 7.60 5.28 3.31
N VAL A 68 6.68 5.87 4.07
CA VAL A 68 6.95 6.38 5.44
C VAL A 68 8.23 7.21 5.59
N GLY A 69 8.59 7.99 4.55
CA GLY A 69 9.80 8.82 4.51
C GLY A 69 11.10 8.08 4.17
N GLN A 70 11.02 6.80 3.78
CA GLN A 70 12.16 5.94 3.49
C GLN A 70 12.10 5.37 2.07
N GLN A 71 13.27 5.05 1.50
CA GLN A 71 13.40 4.33 0.22
C GLN A 71 14.16 3.01 0.49
N PRO A 72 13.48 2.00 1.09
CA PRO A 72 14.12 0.80 1.59
C PRO A 72 14.75 -0.03 0.46
N VAL A 73 15.92 -0.60 0.74
CA VAL A 73 16.52 -1.68 -0.05
C VAL A 73 16.10 -3.01 0.56
N ILE A 74 15.55 -3.90 -0.26
CA ILE A 74 15.05 -5.22 0.15
C ILE A 74 15.91 -6.27 -0.54
N ALA A 75 16.71 -7.02 0.23
CA ALA A 75 17.57 -8.07 -0.30
C ALA A 75 16.77 -9.30 -0.79
N PRO A 76 17.37 -10.18 -1.62
CA PRO A 76 16.74 -11.43 -2.04
C PRO A 76 16.26 -12.27 -0.85
N GLY A 77 15.02 -12.74 -0.91
CA GLY A 77 14.39 -13.54 0.15
C GLY A 77 14.01 -12.75 1.41
N GLN A 78 14.25 -11.44 1.45
CA GLN A 78 13.88 -10.58 2.56
C GLN A 78 12.56 -9.84 2.28
N HIS A 79 12.04 -9.21 3.33
CA HIS A 79 10.86 -8.37 3.24
C HIS A 79 11.05 -7.05 3.99
N PHE A 80 10.25 -6.06 3.61
CA PHE A 80 10.14 -4.80 4.33
C PHE A 80 8.69 -4.61 4.77
N ARG A 81 8.47 -4.34 6.06
CA ARG A 81 7.15 -4.16 6.66
C ARG A 81 7.01 -2.75 7.22
N TYR A 82 5.89 -2.09 6.94
CA TYR A 82 5.57 -0.79 7.51
C TYR A 82 4.06 -0.60 7.69
N THR A 83 3.67 0.23 8.65
CA THR A 83 2.28 0.59 8.90
C THR A 83 2.06 2.07 8.59
N SER A 84 0.94 2.38 7.93
CA SER A 84 0.50 3.74 7.68
C SER A 84 -1.01 3.88 7.93
N ARG A 85 -1.54 5.08 7.74
CA ARG A 85 -2.95 5.41 7.98
C ARG A 85 -3.60 5.97 6.71
N ALA A 86 -4.89 5.70 6.56
CA ALA A 86 -5.77 6.34 5.60
C ALA A 86 -7.02 6.86 6.34
N ILE A 87 -7.52 8.01 5.89
CA ILE A 87 -8.76 8.61 6.39
C ILE A 87 -9.75 8.60 5.24
N LEU A 88 -10.92 8.00 5.47
CA LEU A 88 -12.01 7.94 4.52
C LEU A 88 -13.19 8.81 4.98
N ASP A 89 -14.00 9.23 4.00
CA ASP A 89 -15.26 9.96 4.21
C ASP A 89 -16.44 9.02 4.55
N GLY A 90 -16.21 7.71 4.55
CA GLY A 90 -17.23 6.70 4.77
C GLY A 90 -16.69 5.41 5.40
N PRO A 91 -17.59 4.53 5.86
CA PRO A 91 -17.23 3.31 6.59
C PRO A 91 -16.59 2.22 5.71
N VAL A 92 -16.58 2.43 4.39
CA VAL A 92 -16.04 1.51 3.38
C VAL A 92 -15.28 2.31 2.33
N GLY A 93 -14.15 1.77 1.88
CA GLY A 93 -13.44 2.23 0.70
C GLY A 93 -12.55 1.13 0.11
N VAL A 94 -11.94 1.43 -1.03
CA VAL A 94 -10.99 0.54 -1.70
C VAL A 94 -9.70 1.32 -1.95
N MET A 95 -8.57 0.69 -1.65
CA MET A 95 -7.25 1.20 -2.00
C MET A 95 -6.57 0.22 -2.94
N GLN A 96 -5.89 0.75 -3.95
CA GLN A 96 -5.06 0.00 -4.89
C GLN A 96 -3.92 0.89 -5.36
N GLY A 97 -2.90 0.34 -5.99
CA GLY A 97 -1.80 1.16 -6.45
C GLY A 97 -0.63 0.36 -6.99
N GLU A 98 0.53 1.00 -6.97
CA GLU A 98 1.79 0.42 -7.38
C GLU A 98 2.97 1.09 -6.68
N TYR A 99 4.06 0.32 -6.53
CA TYR A 99 5.37 0.85 -6.19
C TYR A 99 6.26 0.87 -7.41
N THR A 100 6.94 2.00 -7.61
CA THR A 100 8.08 2.06 -8.51
C THR A 100 9.32 1.60 -7.75
N CYS A 101 9.92 0.53 -8.24
CA CYS A 101 11.13 -0.07 -7.69
C CYS A 101 12.28 0.02 -8.72
N VAL A 102 13.51 -0.13 -8.25
CA VAL A 102 14.70 -0.28 -9.10
C VAL A 102 15.41 -1.57 -8.70
N ASP A 103 15.78 -2.38 -9.69
CA ASP A 103 16.70 -3.49 -9.47
C ASP A 103 18.11 -2.94 -9.28
N THR A 104 18.74 -3.25 -8.15
CA THR A 104 20.04 -2.67 -7.79
C THR A 104 21.20 -3.16 -8.66
N ALA A 105 21.09 -4.32 -9.29
CA ALA A 105 22.12 -4.87 -10.16
C ALA A 105 22.03 -4.30 -11.58
N THR A 106 20.82 -4.10 -12.12
CA THR A 106 20.61 -3.61 -13.48
C THR A 106 20.34 -2.10 -13.55
N GLN A 107 20.01 -1.47 -12.42
CA GLN A 107 19.56 -0.09 -12.31
C GLN A 107 18.30 0.23 -13.14
N ARG A 108 17.54 -0.80 -13.54
CA ARG A 108 16.32 -0.63 -14.31
C ARG A 108 15.11 -0.45 -13.38
N PRO A 109 14.24 0.54 -13.66
CA PRO A 109 13.00 0.68 -12.93
C PRO A 109 11.98 -0.37 -13.37
N PHE A 110 11.12 -0.78 -12.44
CA PHE A 110 9.96 -1.63 -12.70
C PHE A 110 8.84 -1.32 -11.70
N GLU A 111 7.61 -1.60 -12.09
CA GLU A 111 6.43 -1.41 -11.23
C GLU A 111 6.07 -2.71 -10.51
N VAL A 112 5.67 -2.58 -9.25
CA VAL A 112 5.14 -3.66 -8.41
C VAL A 112 3.70 -3.32 -8.06
N PRO A 113 2.71 -4.03 -8.62
CA PRO A 113 1.31 -3.72 -8.36
C PRO A 113 0.92 -4.06 -6.92
N ILE A 114 0.05 -3.23 -6.36
CA ILE A 114 -0.64 -3.47 -5.10
C ILE A 114 -2.10 -3.77 -5.44
N ALA A 115 -2.50 -5.02 -5.24
CA ALA A 115 -3.85 -5.46 -5.53
C ALA A 115 -4.89 -4.64 -4.75
N PRO A 116 -6.10 -4.43 -5.29
CA PRO A 116 -7.15 -3.74 -4.57
C PRO A 116 -7.47 -4.46 -3.25
N PHE A 117 -7.48 -3.71 -2.16
CA PHE A 117 -7.92 -4.17 -0.85
C PHE A 117 -8.97 -3.24 -0.27
N ARG A 118 -9.83 -3.82 0.55
CA ARG A 118 -10.98 -3.14 1.13
C ARG A 118 -10.61 -2.57 2.49
N LEU A 119 -10.95 -1.31 2.72
CA LEU A 119 -11.00 -0.70 4.04
C LEU A 119 -12.45 -0.77 4.49
N ALA A 120 -12.74 -1.48 5.58
CA ALA A 120 -14.11 -1.70 6.04
C ALA A 120 -14.18 -1.68 7.57
N GLY A 121 -15.09 -0.88 8.12
CA GLY A 121 -15.37 -0.87 9.56
C GLY A 121 -15.99 -2.18 10.06
N PRO A 122 -16.07 -2.38 11.39
CA PRO A 122 -16.74 -3.54 11.99
C PRO A 122 -18.19 -3.66 11.48
N ASN A 123 -18.65 -4.90 11.31
CA ASN A 123 -19.96 -5.27 10.77
C ASN A 123 -20.21 -4.90 9.29
N GLN A 124 -19.17 -4.58 8.52
CA GLN A 124 -19.25 -4.37 7.06
C GLN A 124 -18.81 -5.63 6.29
N VAL A 125 -19.40 -6.78 6.61
CA VAL A 125 -19.19 -8.05 5.91
C VAL A 125 -20.36 -8.31 4.95
N HIS A 126 -20.06 -8.71 3.72
CA HIS A 126 -20.96 -9.49 2.88
C HIS A 126 -20.18 -10.71 2.41
#